data_AF-A0AA88XC22-F1
#
_entry.id   AF-A0AA88XC22-F1
#
_cell.length_a   1.000
_cell.length_b   1.000
_cell.length_c   1.000
_cell.angle_alpha   90.00
_cell.angle_beta   90.00
_cell.angle_gamma   90.00
#
_symmetry.space_group_name_H-M   'P 1'
#
loop_
_entity.id
_entity.type
_entity.pdbx_description
1 polymer ?
#
loop_
_entity_poly.entity_id
_entity_poly.type
_entity_poly.pdbx_seq_one_letter_code
_entity_poly.pdbx_strand_id
1 'polypeptide(L)'
;MAVAISPARAIPFSTVRFISFCTKPSPKSVQSKLVPLLTNHHHPVFPPKLHFRHVPPRLPAAAPPFDRRCFCAATAEAVERPRAGEEVGDFRSRLRVVDIKGGPDEGLDLLGQTLGVKGWVRTVRVQSSVTFIEVNDGSCLSNMQCVMTSDAEGYDQVESGMITTGASVSVRGILITSQGSKQKVELKVEKLVMVGKSDPSFPIQKKRVSREFLRTKAHLRPRTNTFGAVARVRNALAYATHKFFQDNGFIWISSPIITASDCEGAGEQFCVTTLIPSSREAVDSPANAIPKTEDGLIDWSQDFFGKPAFLTVSGQLNAETYATALSDVTYFSDSCPHFNIIVRKFCTNYVYTFGPTFRAENSQTSRHLAEFWMIEPELAFADLNDDMACATAYLQYVVKHILDNCKEDMDFFNTWIEKGIINRLSDVVEKKFMQLTYTDAIELLLRANKKFEFPVKWGCDLQSEHERYITEVAFSGSPVILRDYPKA
;
A
#
# COMPACT_ATOMS: atom_id res chain seq x y z
N MET A 1 32.35 29.24 24.16
CA MET A 1 31.39 30.26 23.68
C MET A 1 30.04 29.60 23.49
N ALA A 2 29.01 30.12 24.18
CA ALA A 2 27.64 29.61 24.30
C ALA A 2 26.98 29.36 22.92
N VAL A 3 26.39 28.19 22.66
CA VAL A 3 24.99 27.77 22.91
C VAL A 3 23.94 28.71 22.29
N ALA A 4 23.28 28.22 21.24
CA ALA A 4 21.86 28.46 20.99
C ALA A 4 21.23 27.13 20.51
N ILE A 5 20.66 26.41 21.47
CA ILE A 5 19.78 25.26 21.29
C ILE A 5 18.44 25.82 20.82
N SER A 6 17.94 25.36 19.67
CA SER A 6 16.57 25.62 19.24
C SER A 6 15.79 24.30 19.24
N PRO A 7 14.62 24.22 19.91
CA PRO A 7 13.86 22.98 20.02
C PRO A 7 13.18 22.67 18.69
N ALA A 8 13.48 21.49 18.14
CA ALA A 8 12.80 20.94 16.98
C ALA A 8 11.30 20.76 17.28
N ARG A 9 10.47 21.67 16.75
CA ARG A 9 9.02 21.47 16.63
C ARG A 9 8.81 20.51 15.46
N ALA A 10 8.44 19.27 15.76
CA ALA A 10 7.91 18.34 14.78
C ALA A 10 6.57 18.87 14.28
N ILE A 11 6.50 19.23 13.00
CA ILE A 11 5.27 19.65 12.31
C ILE A 11 4.70 18.41 11.62
N PRO A 12 3.43 18.03 11.86
CA PRO A 12 2.82 16.85 11.26
C PRO A 12 2.48 17.11 9.78
N PHE A 13 2.81 16.17 8.89
CA PHE A 13 2.63 16.27 7.44
C PHE A 13 1.50 15.36 6.94
N SER A 14 0.45 15.90 6.31
CA SER A 14 -0.48 15.14 5.46
C SER A 14 -0.93 16.01 4.31
N THR A 15 -0.28 15.84 3.17
CA THR A 15 -0.87 16.14 1.87
C THR A 15 -0.86 14.80 1.14
N VAL A 16 -2.03 14.19 0.97
CA VAL A 16 -2.19 13.08 0.03
C VAL A 16 -2.36 13.75 -1.32
N ARG A 17 -1.31 13.73 -2.14
CA ARG A 17 -1.37 14.23 -3.52
C ARG A 17 -1.97 13.13 -4.38
N PHE A 18 -3.10 13.43 -5.03
CA PHE A 18 -3.40 12.83 -6.33
C PHE A 18 -2.53 13.55 -7.33
N ILE A 19 -1.60 12.83 -7.96
CA ILE A 19 -0.66 13.45 -8.87
C ILE A 19 -1.32 13.50 -10.25
N SER A 20 -1.79 14.69 -10.63
CA SER A 20 -1.91 15.06 -12.04
C SER A 20 -0.52 15.49 -12.49
N PHE A 21 0.10 14.74 -13.40
CA PHE A 21 1.46 15.03 -13.88
C PHE A 21 1.42 15.94 -15.11
N CYS A 22 2.14 17.07 -15.06
CA CYS A 22 2.60 17.80 -16.24
C CYS A 22 4.01 18.38 -16.00
N THR A 23 4.79 18.46 -17.08
CA THR A 23 6.24 18.64 -17.12
C THR A 23 6.71 20.09 -17.19
N LYS A 24 7.95 20.33 -16.76
CA LYS A 24 8.72 21.53 -17.11
C LYS A 24 9.41 21.34 -18.46
N PRO A 25 9.37 22.31 -19.39
CA PRO A 25 10.24 22.30 -20.55
C PRO A 25 11.66 22.78 -20.16
N SER A 26 12.68 22.07 -20.63
CA SER A 26 14.06 22.58 -20.64
C SER A 26 14.33 23.33 -21.97
N PRO A 27 15.12 24.42 -21.98
CA PRO A 27 15.25 25.27 -23.15
C PRO A 27 16.50 24.89 -23.96
N LYS A 28 16.35 24.08 -25.02
CA LYS A 28 17.30 24.08 -26.15
C LYS A 28 16.56 23.84 -27.47
N SER A 29 16.35 24.94 -28.19
CA SER A 29 15.92 24.98 -29.58
C SER A 29 17.01 24.43 -30.51
N VAL A 30 16.66 23.49 -31.39
CA VAL A 30 17.31 23.34 -32.69
C VAL A 30 16.20 23.28 -33.74
N GLN A 31 16.14 24.34 -34.56
CA GLN A 31 15.24 24.43 -35.71
C GLN A 31 15.71 23.47 -36.81
N SER A 32 14.83 22.62 -37.31
CA SER A 32 14.97 22.05 -38.65
C SER A 32 13.73 22.41 -39.48
N LYS A 33 14.00 23.05 -40.63
CA LYS A 33 13.04 23.45 -41.64
C LYS A 33 12.51 22.19 -42.34
N LEU A 34 11.20 22.09 -42.54
CA LEU A 34 10.64 21.21 -43.58
C LEU A 34 9.72 22.00 -44.52
N VAL A 35 10.06 21.89 -45.80
CA VAL A 35 9.42 22.44 -46.99
C VAL A 35 8.24 21.53 -47.39
N PRO A 36 7.11 22.06 -47.90
CA PRO A 36 5.95 21.25 -48.24
C PRO A 36 6.09 20.64 -49.64
N LEU A 37 5.74 19.37 -49.79
CA LEU A 37 5.50 18.74 -51.10
C LEU A 37 4.08 18.14 -51.11
N LEU A 38 3.23 18.78 -51.92
CA LEU A 38 1.97 18.24 -52.43
C LEU A 38 2.27 17.21 -53.52
N THR A 39 1.61 16.06 -53.53
CA THR A 39 0.59 15.66 -54.53
C THR A 39 0.28 14.15 -54.54
N ASN A 40 -1.02 13.88 -54.68
CA ASN A 40 -1.72 12.80 -55.40
C ASN A 40 -1.77 11.34 -54.89
N HIS A 41 -3.01 10.98 -54.54
CA HIS A 41 -3.79 9.78 -54.87
C HIS A 41 -3.25 8.38 -54.53
N HIS A 42 -3.94 7.67 -53.62
CA HIS A 42 -4.83 6.54 -53.95
C HIS A 42 -5.42 5.92 -52.65
N HIS A 43 -6.75 5.84 -52.57
CA HIS A 43 -7.46 5.07 -51.54
C HIS A 43 -7.45 3.58 -51.88
N PRO A 44 -7.24 2.66 -50.91
CA PRO A 44 -7.67 1.28 -51.06
C PRO A 44 -9.06 1.07 -50.46
N VAL A 45 -9.90 0.50 -51.31
CA VAL A 45 -11.32 0.15 -51.13
C VAL A 45 -11.45 -1.14 -50.30
N PHE A 46 -12.42 -1.16 -49.37
CA PHE A 46 -12.85 -2.34 -48.61
C PHE A 46 -13.46 -3.43 -49.54
N PRO A 47 -13.19 -4.73 -49.30
CA PRO A 47 -13.89 -5.80 -50.04
C PRO A 47 -15.31 -6.04 -49.49
N PRO A 48 -16.24 -6.55 -50.33
CA PRO A 48 -17.68 -6.48 -50.06
C PRO A 48 -18.25 -7.67 -49.28
N LYS A 49 -19.37 -7.34 -48.62
CA LYS A 49 -20.39 -8.15 -47.96
C LYS A 49 -20.61 -9.57 -48.54
N LEU A 50 -20.39 -10.60 -47.72
CA LEU A 50 -20.95 -11.94 -47.92
C LEU A 50 -22.40 -11.98 -47.40
N HIS A 51 -23.34 -12.21 -48.32
CA HIS A 51 -24.75 -12.49 -48.03
C HIS A 51 -24.91 -13.96 -47.63
N PHE A 52 -25.33 -14.24 -46.40
CA PHE A 52 -25.90 -15.54 -46.03
C PHE A 52 -27.43 -15.43 -45.94
N ARG A 53 -28.11 -16.20 -46.79
CA ARG A 53 -29.57 -16.32 -46.86
C ARG A 53 -30.13 -16.96 -45.59
N HIS A 54 -31.19 -16.37 -45.07
CA HIS A 54 -32.13 -16.95 -44.11
C HIS A 54 -32.97 -18.06 -44.76
N VAL A 55 -33.08 -19.22 -44.09
CA VAL A 55 -34.09 -20.25 -44.34
C VAL A 55 -34.60 -20.74 -42.96
N PRO A 56 -35.92 -20.67 -42.65
CA PRO A 56 -36.49 -21.21 -41.41
C PRO A 56 -36.87 -22.72 -41.54
N PRO A 57 -37.18 -23.42 -40.42
CA PRO A 57 -36.56 -24.71 -40.10
C PRO A 57 -37.44 -25.96 -40.31
N ARG A 58 -36.81 -27.15 -40.22
CA ARG A 58 -37.46 -28.43 -39.90
C ARG A 58 -36.84 -29.05 -38.64
N LEU A 59 -37.68 -29.32 -37.64
CA LEU A 59 -37.38 -30.04 -36.38
C LEU A 59 -37.05 -31.53 -36.62
N PRO A 60 -36.27 -32.15 -35.73
CA PRO A 60 -36.91 -33.14 -34.86
C PRO A 60 -36.44 -33.15 -33.38
N ALA A 61 -37.44 -33.39 -32.52
CA ALA A 61 -37.49 -34.06 -31.22
C ALA A 61 -36.33 -33.98 -30.19
N ALA A 62 -36.62 -33.23 -29.12
CA ALA A 62 -36.50 -33.57 -27.69
C ALA A 62 -35.18 -34.14 -27.11
N ALA A 63 -34.47 -33.29 -26.36
CA ALA A 63 -33.59 -33.63 -25.24
C ALA A 63 -33.89 -32.68 -24.05
N PRO A 64 -33.71 -33.11 -22.79
CA PRO A 64 -34.24 -32.42 -21.60
C PRO A 64 -33.51 -31.10 -21.29
N PRO A 65 -34.14 -30.15 -20.57
CA PRO A 65 -33.62 -28.80 -20.44
C PRO A 65 -32.41 -28.77 -19.51
N PHE A 66 -31.29 -28.24 -20.03
CA PHE A 66 -30.20 -27.73 -19.20
C PHE A 66 -30.71 -26.50 -18.45
N ASP A 67 -30.70 -26.63 -17.13
CA ASP A 67 -31.12 -25.62 -16.16
C ASP A 67 -30.25 -24.36 -16.32
N ARG A 68 -30.84 -23.30 -16.91
CA ARG A 68 -30.23 -21.97 -16.96
C ARG A 68 -30.21 -21.43 -15.55
N ARG A 69 -29.03 -21.40 -14.92
CA ARG A 69 -28.83 -20.67 -13.67
C ARG A 69 -29.14 -19.19 -13.89
N CYS A 70 -30.33 -18.79 -13.48
CA CYS A 70 -30.64 -17.42 -13.10
C CYS A 70 -29.63 -17.00 -12.02
N PHE A 71 -28.76 -16.04 -12.31
CA PHE A 71 -28.11 -15.27 -11.26
C PHE A 71 -29.16 -14.35 -10.66
N CYS A 72 -29.82 -14.82 -9.61
CA CYS A 72 -30.70 -14.00 -8.79
C CYS A 72 -29.86 -12.95 -8.07
N ALA A 73 -30.26 -11.68 -8.25
CA ALA A 73 -29.83 -10.57 -7.42
C ALA A 73 -30.16 -10.86 -5.95
N ALA A 74 -29.15 -10.87 -5.09
CA ALA A 74 -29.34 -10.86 -3.65
C ALA A 74 -29.36 -9.41 -3.19
N THR A 75 -30.53 -8.99 -2.71
CA THR A 75 -30.73 -7.78 -1.92
C THR A 75 -29.85 -7.82 -0.68
N ALA A 76 -29.16 -6.71 -0.41
CA ALA A 76 -28.39 -6.50 0.79
C ALA A 76 -29.29 -6.54 2.04
N GLU A 77 -29.15 -7.59 2.86
CA GLU A 77 -29.11 -7.57 4.33
C GLU A 77 -29.10 -9.02 4.87
N ALA A 78 -27.92 -9.45 5.32
CA ALA A 78 -27.67 -10.37 6.43
C ALA A 78 -26.24 -10.92 6.26
N VAL A 79 -25.36 -10.64 7.22
CA VAL A 79 -24.09 -11.36 7.35
C VAL A 79 -24.43 -12.80 7.73
N GLU A 80 -24.63 -13.67 6.73
CA GLU A 80 -24.75 -15.11 6.95
C GLU A 80 -23.42 -15.61 7.54
N ARG A 81 -23.50 -16.23 8.72
CA ARG A 81 -22.44 -17.06 9.27
C ARG A 81 -22.06 -18.14 8.23
N PRO A 82 -20.78 -18.55 8.16
CA PRO A 82 -20.35 -19.53 7.17
C PRO A 82 -21.22 -20.78 7.26
N ARG A 83 -21.74 -21.22 6.10
CA ARG A 83 -22.54 -22.43 5.95
C ARG A 83 -21.71 -23.62 6.45
N ALA A 84 -22.33 -24.48 7.25
CA ALA A 84 -21.70 -25.69 7.77
C ALA A 84 -21.19 -26.56 6.61
N GLY A 85 -19.87 -26.72 6.49
CA GLY A 85 -19.23 -27.57 5.48
C GLY A 85 -17.87 -27.10 4.94
N GLU A 86 -17.48 -25.84 5.16
CA GLU A 86 -16.16 -25.33 4.74
C GLU A 86 -15.22 -25.18 5.95
N GLU A 87 -14.81 -26.30 6.55
CA GLU A 87 -13.65 -26.28 7.43
C GLU A 87 -12.40 -26.20 6.57
N VAL A 88 -11.95 -24.97 6.27
CA VAL A 88 -10.55 -24.76 5.88
C VAL A 88 -9.72 -25.40 6.98
N GLY A 89 -8.94 -26.43 6.63
CA GLY A 89 -8.18 -27.20 7.61
C GLY A 89 -7.29 -26.31 8.48
N ASP A 90 -7.21 -26.62 9.77
CA ASP A 90 -6.42 -25.82 10.71
C ASP A 90 -4.92 -25.96 10.39
N PHE A 91 -4.36 -24.90 9.79
CA PHE A 91 -2.94 -24.82 9.47
C PHE A 91 -2.10 -24.34 10.66
N ARG A 92 -2.74 -23.82 11.73
CA ARG A 92 -2.03 -23.10 12.79
C ARG A 92 -1.93 -23.93 14.06
N SER A 93 -0.78 -24.59 14.25
CA SER A 93 -0.43 -25.27 15.50
C SER A 93 0.13 -24.35 16.60
N ARG A 94 0.25 -23.04 16.35
CA ARG A 94 0.89 -22.08 17.27
C ARG A 94 -0.07 -20.96 17.68
N LEU A 95 -0.20 -20.77 18.98
CA LEU A 95 -0.87 -19.63 19.58
C LEU A 95 0.01 -18.37 19.50
N ARG A 96 -0.55 -17.25 19.04
CA ARG A 96 0.16 -15.96 18.96
C ARG A 96 -0.09 -15.15 20.23
N VAL A 97 0.81 -14.22 20.54
CA VAL A 97 0.65 -13.30 21.67
C VAL A 97 -0.63 -12.45 21.51
N VAL A 98 -0.94 -12.01 20.29
CA VAL A 98 -2.19 -11.27 20.01
C VAL A 98 -3.44 -12.11 20.28
N ASP A 99 -3.39 -13.43 20.11
CA ASP A 99 -4.55 -14.30 20.36
C ASP A 99 -4.80 -14.48 21.87
N ILE A 100 -3.79 -14.22 22.70
CA ILE A 100 -3.91 -14.28 24.17
C ILE A 100 -4.28 -12.91 24.73
N LYS A 101 -3.62 -11.84 24.27
CA LYS A 101 -3.68 -10.51 24.89
C LYS A 101 -4.44 -9.46 24.08
N GLY A 102 -4.76 -9.73 22.82
CA GLY A 102 -5.38 -8.75 21.93
C GLY A 102 -6.89 -8.58 22.11
N GLY A 103 -7.54 -9.50 22.82
CA GLY A 103 -8.96 -9.42 23.16
C GLY A 103 -9.28 -8.37 24.24
N PRO A 104 -10.56 -8.03 24.42
CA PRO A 104 -11.01 -7.03 25.40
C PRO A 104 -10.63 -7.39 26.85
N ASP A 105 -10.60 -8.69 27.16
CA ASP A 105 -10.24 -9.22 28.48
C ASP A 105 -8.72 -9.35 28.69
N GLU A 106 -7.92 -9.07 27.65
CA GLU A 106 -6.45 -9.14 27.66
C GLU A 106 -5.90 -10.47 28.23
N GLY A 107 -6.63 -11.57 28.00
CA GLY A 107 -6.25 -12.94 28.38
C GLY A 107 -6.80 -13.43 29.72
N LEU A 108 -7.62 -12.65 30.42
CA LEU A 108 -8.25 -13.07 31.68
C LEU A 108 -9.24 -14.24 31.49
N ASP A 109 -9.79 -14.40 30.30
CA ASP A 109 -10.66 -15.51 29.88
C ASP A 109 -9.91 -16.84 29.73
N LEU A 110 -8.58 -16.81 29.59
CA LEU A 110 -7.72 -17.98 29.39
C LEU A 110 -6.96 -18.41 30.66
N LEU A 111 -7.31 -17.86 31.82
CA LEU A 111 -6.64 -18.18 33.08
C LEU A 111 -6.71 -19.66 33.44
N GLY A 112 -5.60 -20.20 33.97
CA GLY A 112 -5.46 -21.60 34.36
C GLY A 112 -5.18 -22.55 33.19
N GLN A 113 -5.25 -22.10 31.94
CA GLN A 113 -4.92 -22.92 30.79
C GLN A 113 -3.40 -23.03 30.61
N THR A 114 -2.94 -24.20 30.17
CA THR A 114 -1.54 -24.42 29.75
C THR A 114 -1.38 -23.96 28.31
N LEU A 115 -0.60 -22.90 28.10
CA LEU A 115 -0.38 -22.28 26.79
C LEU A 115 1.07 -22.44 26.35
N GLY A 116 1.28 -22.50 25.03
CA GLY A 116 2.59 -22.53 24.39
C GLY A 116 2.80 -21.28 23.53
N VAL A 117 3.80 -20.47 23.88
CA VAL A 117 4.21 -19.31 23.09
C VAL A 117 5.62 -19.50 22.54
N LYS A 118 5.83 -19.12 21.30
CA LYS A 118 7.16 -19.05 20.69
C LYS A 118 7.44 -17.61 20.32
N GLY A 119 8.70 -17.19 20.27
CA GLY A 119 9.03 -15.82 19.89
C GLY A 119 10.48 -15.46 20.19
N TRP A 120 10.76 -14.17 20.17
CA TRP A 120 12.09 -13.63 20.47
C TRP A 120 12.08 -12.90 21.82
N VAL A 121 13.14 -13.13 22.59
CA VAL A 121 13.37 -12.48 23.88
C VAL A 121 13.63 -10.99 23.65
N ARG A 122 12.78 -10.14 24.24
CA ARG A 122 12.91 -8.68 24.24
C ARG A 122 13.77 -8.21 25.38
N THR A 123 13.50 -8.76 26.56
CA THR A 123 14.28 -8.49 27.77
C THR A 123 14.28 -9.74 28.64
N VAL A 124 15.38 -9.92 29.37
CA VAL A 124 15.52 -10.92 30.43
C VAL A 124 15.98 -10.19 31.69
N ARG A 125 15.35 -10.49 32.83
CA ARG A 125 15.69 -9.95 34.14
C ARG A 125 15.75 -11.09 35.13
N VAL A 126 16.95 -11.44 35.54
CA VAL A 126 17.21 -12.48 36.55
C VAL A 126 17.22 -11.82 37.93
N GLN A 127 16.39 -12.31 38.84
CA GLN A 127 16.40 -11.99 40.27
C GLN A 127 16.69 -13.28 41.04
N SER A 128 17.14 -13.17 42.30
CA SER A 128 17.73 -14.27 43.06
C SER A 128 16.94 -15.59 43.05
N SER A 129 15.60 -15.54 42.98
CA SER A 129 14.74 -16.73 42.93
C SER A 129 13.77 -16.79 41.74
N VAL A 130 13.71 -15.74 40.91
CA VAL A 130 12.72 -15.60 39.84
C VAL A 130 13.35 -14.89 38.64
N THR A 131 13.13 -15.43 37.45
CA THR A 131 13.52 -14.81 36.19
C THR A 131 12.29 -14.34 35.41
N PHE A 132 12.32 -13.09 34.98
CA PHE A 132 11.30 -12.48 34.12
C PHE A 132 11.82 -12.39 32.69
N ILE A 133 11.14 -13.06 31.76
CA ILE A 133 11.47 -13.08 30.34
C ILE A 133 10.31 -12.44 29.58
N GLU A 134 10.58 -11.37 28.83
CA GLU A 134 9.59 -10.78 27.93
C GLU A 134 9.77 -11.36 26.52
N VAL A 135 8.75 -12.04 26.01
CA VAL A 135 8.76 -12.65 24.66
C VAL A 135 7.82 -11.87 23.74
N ASN A 136 8.26 -11.61 22.52
CA ASN A 136 7.42 -11.04 21.46
C ASN A 136 7.53 -11.89 20.19
N ASP A 137 6.42 -12.11 19.52
CA ASP A 137 6.34 -12.87 18.28
C ASP A 137 6.05 -12.03 17.03
N GLY A 138 5.94 -10.70 17.19
CA GLY A 138 5.60 -9.76 16.13
C GLY A 138 4.11 -9.62 15.85
N SER A 139 3.25 -10.44 16.46
CA SER A 139 1.80 -10.43 16.20
C SER A 139 1.09 -9.17 16.68
N CYS A 140 1.61 -8.56 17.76
CA CYS A 140 1.14 -7.31 18.35
C CYS A 140 2.32 -6.50 18.92
N LEU A 141 2.05 -5.30 19.44
CA LEU A 141 3.08 -4.49 20.09
C LEU A 141 3.40 -5.03 21.49
N SER A 142 2.38 -5.52 22.20
CA SER A 142 2.50 -6.11 23.53
C SER A 142 3.44 -7.32 23.58
N ASN A 143 4.18 -7.44 24.68
CA ASN A 143 4.97 -8.62 25.00
C ASN A 143 4.17 -9.58 25.88
N MET A 144 4.52 -10.87 25.81
CA MET A 144 4.14 -11.87 26.81
C MET A 144 5.19 -11.91 27.91
N GLN A 145 4.79 -11.65 29.15
CA GLN A 145 5.69 -11.82 30.30
C GLN A 145 5.66 -13.29 30.73
N CYS A 146 6.83 -13.90 30.76
CA CYS A 146 7.04 -15.27 31.21
C CYS A 146 7.84 -15.24 32.52
N VAL A 147 7.28 -15.80 33.59
CA VAL A 147 7.88 -15.86 34.92
C VAL A 147 8.38 -17.28 35.16
N MET A 148 9.68 -17.42 35.35
CA MET A 148 10.35 -18.71 35.47
C MET A 148 11.09 -18.79 36.80
N THR A 149 10.90 -19.90 37.52
CA THR A 149 11.56 -20.23 38.78
C THR A 149 12.51 -21.41 38.57
N SER A 150 13.38 -21.69 39.55
CA SER A 150 14.43 -22.73 39.43
C SER A 150 13.91 -24.16 39.28
N ASP A 151 12.63 -24.40 39.57
CA ASP A 151 11.93 -25.68 39.39
C ASP A 151 11.45 -25.92 37.94
N ALA A 152 11.45 -24.90 37.08
CA ALA A 152 10.98 -25.03 35.70
C ALA A 152 11.99 -25.76 34.80
N GLU A 153 11.49 -26.59 33.88
CA GLU A 153 12.34 -27.32 32.93
C GLU A 153 13.04 -26.32 31.99
N GLY A 154 14.37 -26.41 31.89
CA GLY A 154 15.19 -25.53 31.06
C GLY A 154 15.76 -24.30 31.78
N TYR A 155 15.67 -24.22 33.12
CA TYR A 155 16.23 -23.11 33.91
C TYR A 155 17.76 -23.04 33.82
N ASP A 156 18.42 -24.18 33.62
CA ASP A 156 19.85 -24.30 33.36
C ASP A 156 20.31 -23.42 32.18
N GLN A 157 19.49 -23.27 31.13
CA GLN A 157 19.78 -22.40 29.99
C GLN A 157 19.78 -20.90 30.36
N VAL A 158 18.97 -20.53 31.36
CA VAL A 158 18.94 -19.17 31.91
C VAL A 158 20.17 -18.94 32.78
N GLU A 159 20.49 -19.87 33.69
CA GLU A 159 21.67 -19.79 34.57
C GLU A 159 22.98 -19.75 33.78
N SER A 160 23.08 -20.53 32.71
CA SER A 160 24.24 -20.53 31.82
C SER A 160 24.35 -19.27 30.94
N GLY A 161 23.40 -18.34 31.05
CA GLY A 161 23.39 -17.09 30.28
C GLY A 161 23.09 -17.26 28.79
N MET A 162 22.49 -18.39 28.37
CA MET A 162 22.17 -18.62 26.95
C MET A 162 20.92 -17.83 26.50
N ILE A 163 20.00 -17.56 27.43
CA ILE A 163 18.79 -16.78 27.15
C ILE A 163 19.11 -15.29 27.19
N THR A 164 19.49 -14.73 26.04
CA THR A 164 19.84 -13.31 25.87
C THR A 164 18.83 -12.56 25.02
N THR A 165 18.93 -11.22 25.00
CA THR A 165 18.10 -10.37 24.12
C THR A 165 18.31 -10.77 22.66
N GLY A 166 17.21 -11.01 21.95
CA GLY A 166 17.20 -11.44 20.55
C GLY A 166 17.21 -12.96 20.37
N ALA A 167 17.40 -13.75 21.42
CA ALA A 167 17.33 -15.21 21.34
C ALA A 167 15.90 -15.66 21.00
N SER A 168 15.76 -16.72 20.21
CA SER A 168 14.46 -17.33 19.92
C SER A 168 14.17 -18.47 20.89
N VAL A 169 12.98 -18.45 21.48
CA VAL A 169 12.57 -19.37 22.54
C VAL A 169 11.19 -19.98 22.26
N SER A 170 10.98 -21.17 22.79
CA SER A 170 9.68 -21.83 22.93
C SER A 170 9.39 -21.99 24.41
N VAL A 171 8.30 -21.39 24.87
CA VAL A 171 7.91 -21.34 26.27
C VAL A 171 6.54 -22.00 26.42
N ARG A 172 6.43 -22.94 27.34
CA ARG A 172 5.17 -23.56 27.76
C ARG A 172 4.94 -23.27 29.23
N GLY A 173 3.72 -22.91 29.60
CA GLY A 173 3.39 -22.61 30.98
C GLY A 173 1.90 -22.39 31.20
N ILE A 174 1.52 -22.11 32.44
CA ILE A 174 0.14 -21.84 32.84
C ILE A 174 -0.09 -20.33 32.85
N LEU A 175 -1.17 -19.88 32.21
CA LEU A 175 -1.55 -18.46 32.26
C LEU A 175 -2.16 -18.12 33.62
N ILE A 176 -1.60 -17.13 34.29
CA ILE A 176 -2.04 -16.67 35.60
C ILE A 176 -2.25 -15.15 35.60
N THR A 177 -3.02 -14.65 36.58
CA THR A 177 -3.10 -13.21 36.84
C THR A 177 -1.73 -12.69 37.26
N SER A 178 -1.32 -11.61 36.62
CA SER A 178 -0.04 -10.95 36.91
C SER A 178 -0.07 -10.30 38.28
N GLN A 179 1.02 -10.44 39.04
CA GLN A 179 1.22 -9.69 40.28
C GLN A 179 1.67 -8.25 40.03
N GLY A 180 2.14 -7.93 38.83
CA GLY A 180 2.57 -6.60 38.43
C GLY A 180 1.45 -5.73 37.88
N SER A 181 1.51 -4.42 38.11
CA SER A 181 0.49 -3.46 37.66
C SER A 181 0.53 -3.10 36.17
N LYS A 182 1.56 -3.53 35.43
CA LYS A 182 1.75 -3.16 34.01
C LYS A 182 1.08 -4.10 33.02
N GLN A 183 0.63 -5.27 33.47
CA GLN A 183 -0.04 -6.27 32.64
C GLN A 183 -1.05 -7.03 33.49
N LYS A 184 -2.15 -7.48 32.86
CA LYS A 184 -3.22 -8.23 33.55
C LYS A 184 -2.86 -9.71 33.76
N VAL A 185 -2.15 -10.30 32.81
CA VAL A 185 -1.77 -11.72 32.81
C VAL A 185 -0.28 -11.93 32.58
N GLU A 186 0.24 -13.04 33.08
CA GLU A 186 1.59 -13.52 32.83
C GLU A 186 1.62 -15.05 32.75
N LEU A 187 2.64 -15.59 32.10
CA LEU A 187 2.80 -17.03 31.91
C LEU A 187 3.75 -17.57 32.98
N LYS A 188 3.25 -18.39 33.91
CA LYS A 188 4.09 -19.16 34.84
C LYS A 188 4.72 -20.31 34.05
N VAL A 189 6.03 -20.22 33.82
CA VAL A 189 6.76 -21.13 32.93
C VAL A 189 6.90 -22.51 33.58
N GLU A 190 6.48 -23.54 32.85
CA GLU A 190 6.75 -24.94 33.18
C GLU A 190 7.96 -25.47 32.42
N LYS A 191 8.11 -25.04 31.15
CA LYS A 191 9.19 -25.48 30.26
C LYS A 191 9.65 -24.35 29.35
N LEU A 192 10.96 -24.17 29.23
CA LEU A 192 11.60 -23.28 28.29
C LEU A 192 12.64 -24.02 27.45
N VAL A 193 12.55 -23.84 26.13
CA VAL A 193 13.52 -24.38 25.16
C VAL A 193 14.06 -23.24 24.31
N MET A 194 15.36 -23.01 24.34
CA MET A 194 16.03 -22.15 23.38
C MET A 194 16.03 -22.81 22.00
N VAL A 195 15.42 -22.14 21.03
CA VAL A 195 15.38 -22.59 19.63
C VAL A 195 16.60 -22.07 18.87
N GLY A 196 17.11 -20.88 19.24
CA GLY A 196 18.19 -20.22 18.54
C GLY A 196 18.88 -19.18 19.40
N LYS A 197 20.22 -19.22 19.38
CA LYS A 197 21.09 -18.33 20.14
C LYS A 197 21.11 -16.93 19.52
N SER A 198 21.40 -15.91 20.34
CA SER A 198 21.62 -14.54 19.88
C SER A 198 23.04 -14.11 20.21
N ASP A 199 23.75 -13.60 19.20
CA ASP A 199 25.12 -13.14 19.35
C ASP A 199 25.19 -11.83 20.16
N PRO A 200 26.18 -11.63 21.05
CA PRO A 200 26.35 -10.39 21.79
C PRO A 200 26.45 -9.13 20.91
N SER A 201 26.92 -9.27 19.66
CA SER A 201 26.98 -8.20 18.66
C SER A 201 25.62 -7.80 18.08
N PHE A 202 24.52 -8.41 18.54
CA PHE A 202 23.16 -8.08 18.12
C PHE A 202 22.90 -6.56 18.28
N PRO A 203 22.65 -5.83 17.18
CA PRO A 203 22.69 -4.37 17.18
C PRO A 203 21.46 -3.72 17.83
N ILE A 204 20.36 -4.46 18.00
CA ILE A 204 19.11 -3.95 18.59
C ILE A 204 19.10 -4.29 20.09
N GLN A 205 19.98 -3.61 20.82
CA GLN A 205 20.04 -3.67 22.28
C GLN A 205 18.89 -2.87 22.92
N LYS A 206 18.70 -3.01 24.24
CA LYS A 206 17.72 -2.24 25.04
C LYS A 206 18.18 -0.78 25.24
N LYS A 207 18.49 -0.08 24.15
CA LYS A 207 18.91 1.32 24.11
C LYS A 207 18.19 2.03 22.98
N ARG A 208 17.99 3.35 23.13
CA ARG A 208 17.42 4.16 22.05
C ARG A 208 18.38 4.17 20.87
N VAL A 209 17.88 3.83 19.71
CA VAL A 209 18.61 3.85 18.43
C VAL A 209 17.96 4.87 17.49
N SER A 210 18.77 5.56 16.69
CA SER A 210 18.25 6.51 15.70
C SER A 210 17.57 5.80 14.53
N ARG A 211 16.69 6.50 13.82
CA ARG A 211 16.04 5.96 12.63
C ARG A 211 17.05 5.73 11.51
N GLU A 212 18.06 6.59 11.42
CA GLU A 212 19.20 6.53 10.49
C GLU A 212 19.99 5.24 10.71
N PHE A 213 20.32 4.91 11.95
CA PHE A 213 20.98 3.65 12.28
C PHE A 213 20.10 2.44 11.91
N LEU A 214 18.80 2.48 12.21
CA LEU A 214 17.88 1.40 11.84
C LEU A 214 17.72 1.23 10.32
N ARG A 215 17.93 2.28 9.51
CA ARG A 215 17.97 2.15 8.04
C ARG A 215 19.19 1.33 7.57
N THR A 216 20.34 1.43 8.23
CA THR A 216 21.52 0.59 7.89
C THR A 216 21.35 -0.87 8.28
N LYS A 217 20.42 -1.17 9.19
CA LYS A 217 20.06 -2.53 9.64
C LYS A 217 18.62 -2.90 9.25
N ALA A 218 18.25 -2.63 7.99
CA ALA A 218 16.89 -2.83 7.48
C ALA A 218 16.36 -4.27 7.65
N HIS A 219 17.24 -5.28 7.58
CA HIS A 219 16.88 -6.69 7.78
C HIS A 219 16.52 -7.04 9.24
N LEU A 220 16.92 -6.23 10.24
CA LEU A 220 16.62 -6.46 11.66
C LEU A 220 15.61 -5.48 12.24
N ARG A 221 15.48 -4.27 11.66
CA ARG A 221 14.62 -3.22 12.21
C ARG A 221 13.15 -3.62 12.42
N PRO A 222 12.51 -4.55 11.68
CA PRO A 222 11.13 -4.97 11.97
C PRO A 222 10.95 -5.56 13.37
N ARG A 223 12.05 -6.00 14.02
CA ARG A 223 12.04 -6.43 15.41
C ARG A 223 11.92 -5.26 16.40
N THR A 224 11.98 -4.00 15.98
CA THR A 224 11.77 -2.84 16.88
C THR A 224 10.28 -2.50 16.99
N ASN A 225 9.88 -1.85 18.09
CA ASN A 225 8.48 -1.44 18.29
C ASN A 225 7.97 -0.58 17.12
N THR A 226 8.75 0.43 16.70
CA THR A 226 8.36 1.35 15.63
C THR A 226 8.16 0.64 14.29
N PHE A 227 9.12 -0.15 13.83
CA PHE A 227 9.01 -0.78 12.51
C PHE A 227 8.12 -2.02 12.51
N GLY A 228 7.95 -2.70 13.66
CA GLY A 228 6.93 -3.74 13.83
C GLY A 228 5.52 -3.17 13.68
N ALA A 229 5.23 -2.05 14.35
CA ALA A 229 3.96 -1.33 14.20
C ALA A 229 3.74 -0.85 12.76
N VAL A 230 4.76 -0.25 12.12
CA VAL A 230 4.66 0.19 10.71
C VAL A 230 4.37 -0.98 9.77
N ALA A 231 5.00 -2.14 9.99
CA ALA A 231 4.77 -3.32 9.16
C ALA A 231 3.34 -3.87 9.32
N ARG A 232 2.82 -3.95 10.55
CA ARG A 232 1.44 -4.39 10.82
C ARG A 232 0.40 -3.44 10.24
N VAL A 233 0.57 -2.13 10.43
CA VAL A 233 -0.33 -1.13 9.85
C VAL A 233 -0.27 -1.13 8.32
N ARG A 234 0.91 -1.26 7.72
CA ARG A 234 1.05 -1.41 6.25
C ARG A 234 0.33 -2.66 5.73
N ASN A 235 0.42 -3.78 6.45
CA ASN A 235 -0.31 -5.00 6.12
C ASN A 235 -1.84 -4.79 6.20
N ALA A 236 -2.32 -4.16 7.27
CA ALA A 236 -3.74 -3.86 7.42
C ALA A 236 -4.26 -2.92 6.32
N LEU A 237 -3.47 -1.91 5.92
CA LEU A 237 -3.79 -1.05 4.79
C LEU A 237 -3.89 -1.84 3.48
N ALA A 238 -2.92 -2.71 3.18
CA ALA A 238 -2.95 -3.51 1.96
C ALA A 238 -4.17 -4.45 1.91
N TYR A 239 -4.51 -5.09 3.05
CA TYR A 239 -5.72 -5.89 3.17
C TYR A 239 -6.98 -5.04 2.97
N ALA A 240 -7.06 -3.87 3.62
CA ALA A 240 -8.19 -2.95 3.49
C ALA A 240 -8.35 -2.46 2.06
N THR A 241 -7.26 -2.18 1.34
CA THR A 241 -7.28 -1.79 -0.07
C THR A 241 -7.93 -2.87 -0.93
N HIS A 242 -7.45 -4.11 -0.85
CA HIS A 242 -8.04 -5.20 -1.62
C HIS A 242 -9.50 -5.43 -1.25
N LYS A 243 -9.82 -5.38 0.05
CA LYS A 243 -11.19 -5.55 0.53
C LYS A 243 -12.12 -4.45 -0.01
N PHE A 244 -11.71 -3.18 0.07
CA PHE A 244 -12.50 -2.05 -0.45
C PHE A 244 -12.83 -2.25 -1.92
N PHE A 245 -11.81 -2.47 -2.74
CA PHE A 245 -12.01 -2.60 -4.18
C PHE A 245 -12.85 -3.82 -4.53
N GLN A 246 -12.56 -5.00 -3.97
CA GLN A 246 -13.32 -6.22 -4.26
C GLN A 246 -14.77 -6.16 -3.76
N ASP A 247 -15.03 -5.59 -2.58
CA ASP A 247 -16.40 -5.40 -2.07
C ASP A 247 -17.21 -4.44 -2.95
N ASN A 248 -16.55 -3.53 -3.66
CA ASN A 248 -17.17 -2.59 -4.60
C ASN A 248 -17.11 -3.07 -6.07
N GLY A 249 -16.86 -4.37 -6.31
CA GLY A 249 -16.91 -4.97 -7.64
C GLY A 249 -15.68 -4.73 -8.51
N PHE A 250 -14.61 -4.16 -7.97
CA PHE A 250 -13.37 -3.99 -8.74
C PHE A 250 -12.62 -5.31 -8.89
N ILE A 251 -12.06 -5.53 -10.07
CA ILE A 251 -11.20 -6.66 -10.42
C ILE A 251 -9.74 -6.21 -10.32
N TRP A 252 -8.97 -6.93 -9.53
CA TRP A 252 -7.52 -6.71 -9.48
C TRP A 252 -6.86 -7.20 -10.76
N ILE A 253 -6.03 -6.35 -11.36
CA ILE A 253 -5.23 -6.70 -12.53
C ILE A 253 -3.73 -6.57 -12.21
N SER A 254 -2.94 -7.48 -12.75
CA SER A 254 -1.48 -7.41 -12.69
C SER A 254 -0.95 -6.75 -13.96
N SER A 255 -0.67 -5.45 -13.91
CA SER A 255 -0.05 -4.73 -15.03
C SER A 255 1.42 -5.18 -15.25
N PRO A 256 1.94 -5.15 -16.49
CA PRO A 256 3.33 -5.45 -16.77
C PRO A 256 4.29 -4.46 -16.08
N ILE A 257 5.36 -4.98 -15.48
CA ILE A 257 6.40 -4.16 -14.85
C ILE A 257 7.44 -3.68 -15.88
N ILE A 258 7.81 -4.55 -16.82
CA ILE A 258 8.70 -4.20 -17.92
C ILE A 258 7.84 -3.66 -19.07
N THR A 259 8.14 -2.46 -19.53
CA THR A 259 7.39 -1.75 -20.55
C THR A 259 8.29 -1.15 -21.62
N ALA A 260 7.79 -1.02 -22.84
CA ALA A 260 8.42 -0.23 -23.91
C ALA A 260 7.72 1.13 -24.09
N SER A 261 6.76 1.44 -23.22
CA SER A 261 5.94 2.65 -23.26
C SER A 261 6.24 3.52 -22.05
N ASP A 262 6.41 4.82 -22.29
CA ASP A 262 6.39 5.82 -21.23
C ASP A 262 4.94 6.22 -20.96
N CYS A 263 4.42 5.81 -19.80
CA CYS A 263 3.04 6.09 -19.40
C CYS A 263 2.82 7.57 -19.09
N GLU A 264 3.84 8.29 -18.64
CA GLU A 264 3.71 9.66 -18.14
C GLU A 264 4.43 10.71 -19.00
N GLY A 265 5.21 10.26 -19.99
CA GLY A 265 5.78 11.11 -21.06
C GLY A 265 6.84 12.12 -20.59
N ALA A 266 7.45 11.88 -19.41
CA ALA A 266 7.99 12.96 -18.59
C ALA A 266 9.14 12.56 -17.64
N GLY A 267 9.15 11.32 -17.18
CA GLY A 267 10.03 10.87 -16.11
C GLY A 267 11.25 10.14 -16.65
N GLU A 268 12.39 10.29 -15.98
CA GLU A 268 13.51 9.39 -16.20
C GLU A 268 13.08 7.96 -15.81
N GLN A 269 13.24 7.00 -16.71
CA GLN A 269 12.90 5.58 -16.50
C GLN A 269 14.17 4.73 -16.37
N PHE A 270 14.11 3.66 -15.57
CA PHE A 270 15.20 2.70 -15.52
C PHE A 270 15.17 1.81 -16.76
N CYS A 271 16.25 1.82 -17.54
CA CYS A 271 16.43 0.92 -18.67
C CYS A 271 16.71 -0.51 -18.18
N VAL A 272 16.06 -1.49 -18.81
CA VAL A 272 16.24 -2.92 -18.56
C VAL A 272 16.83 -3.55 -19.83
N THR A 273 18.06 -4.06 -19.73
CA THR A 273 18.79 -4.61 -20.87
C THR A 273 19.57 -5.85 -20.50
N THR A 274 19.71 -6.76 -21.46
CA THR A 274 20.58 -7.94 -21.38
C THR A 274 21.89 -7.79 -22.16
N LEU A 275 22.03 -6.69 -22.91
CA LEU A 275 23.21 -6.42 -23.73
C LEU A 275 24.48 -6.18 -22.91
N ILE A 276 24.34 -5.82 -21.62
CA ILE A 276 25.45 -5.61 -20.70
C ILE A 276 25.51 -6.79 -19.72
N PRO A 277 26.48 -7.72 -19.85
CA PRO A 277 26.58 -8.88 -18.97
C PRO A 277 26.92 -8.43 -17.53
N SER A 278 26.06 -8.79 -16.57
CA SER A 278 26.13 -8.32 -15.18
C SER A 278 27.04 -9.15 -14.26
N SER A 279 27.74 -10.17 -14.77
CA SER A 279 28.52 -11.10 -13.94
C SER A 279 29.93 -11.35 -14.48
N ARG A 280 30.82 -10.38 -14.25
CA ARG A 280 32.25 -10.51 -13.87
C ARG A 280 32.91 -9.16 -14.07
N GLU A 281 33.83 -8.82 -13.18
CA GLU A 281 34.71 -7.65 -13.33
C GLU A 281 35.22 -7.55 -14.76
N ALA A 282 35.01 -6.37 -15.33
CA ALA A 282 35.43 -6.00 -16.67
C ALA A 282 36.95 -6.17 -16.79
N VAL A 283 37.38 -7.34 -17.24
CA VAL A 283 38.69 -7.49 -17.87
C VAL A 283 38.50 -7.75 -19.37
N ASP A 284 37.46 -8.49 -19.81
CA ASP A 284 37.25 -8.82 -21.23
C ASP A 284 35.77 -8.86 -21.70
N SER A 285 34.91 -7.96 -21.22
CA SER A 285 33.62 -7.71 -21.89
C SER A 285 33.39 -6.21 -21.99
N PRO A 286 33.86 -5.59 -23.07
CA PRO A 286 33.93 -4.15 -23.19
C PRO A 286 32.55 -3.62 -23.59
N ALA A 287 32.25 -2.38 -23.24
CA ALA A 287 31.18 -1.61 -23.89
C ALA A 287 31.25 -1.61 -25.44
N ASN A 288 32.38 -2.05 -26.02
CA ASN A 288 32.58 -2.27 -27.46
C ASN A 288 31.86 -3.51 -28.01
N ALA A 289 31.41 -4.44 -27.17
CA ALA A 289 30.65 -5.63 -27.58
C ALA A 289 29.14 -5.38 -27.65
N ILE A 290 28.65 -4.21 -27.22
CA ILE A 290 27.25 -3.82 -27.37
C ILE A 290 26.98 -3.74 -28.88
N PRO A 291 26.00 -4.49 -29.40
CA PRO A 291 25.63 -4.42 -30.81
C PRO A 291 25.29 -3.00 -31.24
N LYS A 292 25.81 -2.59 -32.41
CA LYS A 292 25.57 -1.27 -32.96
C LYS A 292 24.98 -1.34 -34.36
N THR A 293 24.13 -0.39 -34.69
CA THR A 293 23.65 -0.17 -36.06
C THR A 293 24.76 0.43 -36.93
N GLU A 294 24.52 0.50 -38.25
CA GLU A 294 25.45 1.14 -39.20
C GLU A 294 25.76 2.60 -38.82
N ASP A 295 24.80 3.29 -38.18
CA ASP A 295 24.94 4.67 -37.67
C ASP A 295 25.73 4.77 -36.35
N GLY A 296 26.18 3.65 -35.79
CA GLY A 296 26.93 3.58 -34.52
C GLY A 296 26.08 3.72 -33.25
N LEU A 297 24.74 3.74 -33.38
CA LEU A 297 23.79 3.70 -32.26
C LEU A 297 23.65 2.26 -31.73
N ILE A 298 23.10 2.09 -30.52
CA ILE A 298 22.81 0.75 -29.97
C ILE A 298 21.76 0.05 -30.83
N ASP A 299 22.07 -1.17 -31.28
CA ASP A 299 21.12 -2.04 -31.99
C ASP A 299 20.24 -2.79 -30.98
N TRP A 300 19.11 -2.19 -30.64
CA TRP A 300 18.13 -2.75 -29.71
C TRP A 300 17.42 -4.00 -30.24
N SER A 301 17.51 -4.31 -31.54
CA SER A 301 16.91 -5.53 -32.09
C SER A 301 17.57 -6.80 -31.55
N GLN A 302 18.79 -6.68 -31.03
CA GLN A 302 19.56 -7.77 -30.41
C GLN A 302 19.40 -7.84 -28.89
N ASP A 303 18.68 -6.89 -28.27
CA ASP A 303 18.32 -7.01 -26.86
C ASP A 303 17.16 -8.00 -26.67
N PHE A 304 16.89 -8.40 -25.43
CA PHE A 304 15.95 -9.47 -25.09
C PHE A 304 14.54 -9.28 -25.69
N PHE A 305 14.04 -8.04 -25.73
CA PHE A 305 12.71 -7.71 -26.25
C PHE A 305 12.72 -7.23 -27.71
N GLY A 306 13.89 -7.17 -28.36
CA GLY A 306 14.06 -6.63 -29.72
C GLY A 306 13.77 -5.13 -29.86
N LYS A 307 13.62 -4.42 -28.72
CA LYS A 307 13.38 -2.98 -28.61
C LYS A 307 13.76 -2.50 -27.21
N PRO A 308 13.94 -1.18 -26.99
CA PRO A 308 14.18 -0.64 -25.65
C PRO A 308 13.08 -1.03 -24.68
N ALA A 309 13.48 -1.45 -23.47
CA ALA A 309 12.59 -1.83 -22.40
C ALA A 309 12.98 -1.12 -21.10
N PHE A 310 11.99 -0.82 -20.28
CA PHE A 310 12.11 0.02 -19.09
C PHE A 310 11.28 -0.55 -17.94
N LEU A 311 11.61 -0.17 -16.72
CA LEU A 311 10.73 -0.36 -15.58
C LEU A 311 9.59 0.67 -15.60
N THR A 312 8.37 0.21 -15.41
CA THR A 312 7.18 1.06 -15.53
C THR A 312 7.10 2.12 -14.44
N VAL A 313 6.61 3.30 -14.83
CA VAL A 313 6.31 4.41 -13.92
C VAL A 313 4.87 4.35 -13.40
N SER A 314 3.97 3.71 -14.14
CA SER A 314 2.54 3.58 -13.85
C SER A 314 1.92 2.44 -14.67
N GLY A 315 0.93 1.75 -14.09
CA GLY A 315 0.13 0.74 -14.77
C GLY A 315 -1.13 1.29 -15.44
N GLN A 316 -1.35 2.62 -15.42
CA GLN A 316 -2.60 3.27 -15.82
C GLN A 316 -3.03 2.91 -17.26
N LEU A 317 -2.15 3.05 -18.26
CA LEU A 317 -2.50 2.73 -19.65
C LEU A 317 -2.95 1.27 -19.82
N ASN A 318 -2.35 0.35 -19.06
CA ASN A 318 -2.82 -1.04 -19.05
C ASN A 318 -4.18 -1.14 -18.36
N ALA A 319 -4.38 -0.46 -17.24
CA ALA A 319 -5.66 -0.41 -16.55
C ALA A 319 -6.80 0.09 -17.44
N GLU A 320 -6.58 1.12 -18.27
CA GLU A 320 -7.56 1.62 -19.24
C GLU A 320 -8.02 0.52 -20.22
N THR A 321 -7.07 -0.28 -20.75
CA THR A 321 -7.41 -1.40 -21.65
C THR A 321 -8.26 -2.47 -20.96
N TYR A 322 -7.97 -2.78 -19.70
CA TYR A 322 -8.76 -3.73 -18.93
C TYR A 322 -10.11 -3.15 -18.49
N ALA A 323 -10.17 -1.87 -18.15
CA ALA A 323 -11.41 -1.18 -17.80
C ALA A 323 -12.39 -1.26 -18.96
N THR A 324 -11.95 -1.05 -20.19
CA THR A 324 -12.82 -1.18 -21.38
C THR A 324 -13.23 -2.62 -21.72
N ALA A 325 -12.55 -3.63 -21.18
CA ALA A 325 -12.79 -5.04 -21.48
C ALA A 325 -13.56 -5.79 -20.37
N LEU A 326 -13.32 -5.45 -19.11
CA LEU A 326 -13.85 -6.15 -17.94
C LEU A 326 -15.05 -5.44 -17.30
N SER A 327 -15.32 -4.20 -17.71
CA SER A 327 -16.49 -3.46 -17.21
C SER A 327 -17.78 -4.03 -17.80
N ASP A 328 -18.61 -4.61 -16.93
CA ASP A 328 -19.95 -5.01 -17.31
C ASP A 328 -20.90 -3.80 -17.21
N VAL A 329 -21.75 -3.67 -18.23
CA VAL A 329 -22.66 -2.54 -18.42
C VAL A 329 -24.08 -3.08 -18.35
N THR A 330 -24.55 -3.31 -17.12
CA THR A 330 -25.95 -3.63 -16.88
C THR A 330 -26.78 -2.36 -16.77
N TYR A 331 -27.56 -2.05 -17.80
CA TYR A 331 -28.66 -1.09 -17.72
C TYR A 331 -29.93 -1.81 -17.27
N PHE A 332 -30.43 -1.52 -16.07
CA PHE A 332 -31.81 -1.84 -15.71
C PHE A 332 -32.71 -0.70 -16.18
N SER A 333 -33.45 -0.92 -17.26
CA SER A 333 -34.55 -0.05 -17.67
C SER A 333 -35.87 -0.56 -17.08
N ASP A 334 -36.11 -0.34 -15.80
CA ASP A 334 -37.43 -0.56 -15.24
C ASP A 334 -38.32 0.62 -15.65
N SER A 335 -38.98 0.47 -16.79
CA SER A 335 -40.01 1.39 -17.26
C SER A 335 -41.28 1.18 -16.43
N CYS A 336 -41.36 1.86 -15.28
CA CYS A 336 -42.59 1.97 -14.50
C CYS A 336 -43.17 3.38 -14.67
N PRO A 337 -44.34 3.56 -15.31
CA PRO A 337 -44.81 4.86 -15.78
C PRO A 337 -45.37 5.79 -14.68
N HIS A 338 -45.02 5.62 -13.40
CA HIS A 338 -45.63 6.38 -12.29
C HIS A 338 -44.66 6.92 -11.23
N PHE A 339 -43.35 6.70 -11.35
CA PHE A 339 -42.37 7.24 -10.40
C PHE A 339 -41.26 7.98 -11.14
N ASN A 340 -40.88 9.17 -10.64
CA ASN A 340 -39.68 9.88 -11.11
C ASN A 340 -38.47 8.93 -10.99
N ILE A 341 -37.97 8.48 -12.15
CA ILE A 341 -36.96 7.44 -12.27
C ILE A 341 -35.59 8.02 -11.86
N ILE A 342 -35.00 7.48 -10.79
CA ILE A 342 -33.56 7.60 -10.56
C ILE A 342 -32.90 6.45 -11.33
N VAL A 343 -32.34 6.74 -12.49
CA VAL A 343 -31.47 5.79 -13.20
C VAL A 343 -30.19 5.64 -12.39
N ARG A 344 -30.10 4.61 -11.54
CA ARG A 344 -28.82 4.22 -10.95
C ARG A 344 -28.07 3.34 -11.96
N LYS A 345 -27.06 3.93 -12.59
CA LYS A 345 -26.10 3.23 -13.45
C LYS A 345 -25.32 2.23 -12.58
N PHE A 346 -25.66 0.95 -12.67
CA PHE A 346 -24.89 -0.13 -12.05
C PHE A 346 -23.87 -0.64 -13.08
N CYS A 347 -22.75 0.07 -13.21
CA CYS A 347 -21.54 -0.55 -13.74
C CYS A 347 -21.01 -1.49 -12.65
N THR A 348 -20.94 -2.78 -12.94
CA THR A 348 -20.72 -3.80 -11.91
C THR A 348 -19.25 -4.18 -11.75
N ASN A 349 -18.40 -3.86 -12.74
CA ASN A 349 -16.98 -4.17 -12.66
C ASN A 349 -16.13 -2.94 -13.03
N TYR A 350 -15.21 -2.60 -12.15
CA TYR A 350 -14.12 -1.65 -12.38
C TYR A 350 -12.78 -2.41 -12.28
N VAL A 351 -11.65 -1.78 -12.54
CA VAL A 351 -10.34 -2.45 -12.37
C VAL A 351 -9.42 -1.64 -11.49
N TYR A 352 -8.44 -2.30 -10.87
CA TYR A 352 -7.37 -1.61 -10.16
C TYR A 352 -6.06 -2.38 -10.24
N THR A 353 -4.95 -1.62 -10.32
CA THR A 353 -3.61 -2.16 -10.12
C THR A 353 -3.23 -2.05 -8.64
N PHE A 354 -2.38 -2.97 -8.19
CA PHE A 354 -1.65 -2.86 -6.94
C PHE A 354 -0.28 -3.52 -7.18
N GLY A 355 0.73 -2.70 -7.46
CA GLY A 355 2.04 -3.20 -7.88
C GLY A 355 3.17 -2.20 -7.70
N PRO A 356 4.42 -2.64 -7.91
CA PRO A 356 5.58 -1.77 -7.84
C PRO A 356 5.69 -0.86 -9.07
N THR A 357 6.14 0.36 -8.85
CA THR A 357 6.48 1.36 -9.88
C THR A 357 7.81 2.01 -9.56
N PHE A 358 8.44 2.57 -10.60
CA PHE A 358 9.82 3.00 -10.53
C PHE A 358 10.01 4.42 -11.07
N ARG A 359 10.92 5.19 -10.46
CA ARG A 359 11.32 6.53 -10.90
C ARG A 359 12.83 6.63 -10.88
N ALA A 360 13.43 6.94 -12.02
CA ALA A 360 14.90 7.04 -12.12
C ALA A 360 15.44 8.45 -11.81
N GLU A 361 14.56 9.38 -11.43
CA GLU A 361 14.95 10.74 -11.03
C GLU A 361 16.03 10.72 -9.95
N ASN A 362 17.14 11.44 -10.16
CA ASN A 362 18.18 11.58 -9.15
C ASN A 362 17.76 12.55 -8.02
N SER A 363 16.81 12.10 -7.18
CA SER A 363 16.16 12.90 -6.15
C SER A 363 16.34 12.27 -4.76
N GLN A 364 17.31 12.77 -4.00
CA GLN A 364 17.59 12.30 -2.64
C GLN A 364 16.88 13.17 -1.60
N THR A 365 15.58 12.96 -1.43
CA THR A 365 14.77 13.66 -0.42
C THR A 365 14.23 12.68 0.62
N SER A 366 13.67 13.20 1.71
CA SER A 366 13.02 12.37 2.75
C SER A 366 11.70 11.72 2.29
N ARG A 367 11.19 12.06 1.09
CA ARG A 367 9.88 11.66 0.58
C ARG A 367 9.93 10.85 -0.72
N HIS A 368 11.07 10.79 -1.40
CA HIS A 368 11.19 10.10 -2.69
C HIS A 368 11.86 8.74 -2.54
N LEU A 369 11.36 7.77 -3.31
CA LEU A 369 11.94 6.44 -3.46
C LEU A 369 12.04 6.14 -4.96
N ALA A 370 13.10 5.45 -5.37
CA ALA A 370 13.25 4.98 -6.74
C ALA A 370 12.33 3.79 -7.06
N GLU A 371 11.93 3.05 -6.04
CA GLU A 371 10.96 1.96 -6.09
C GLU A 371 9.90 2.20 -5.00
N PHE A 372 8.63 2.21 -5.40
CA PHE A 372 7.49 2.33 -4.50
C PHE A 372 6.32 1.53 -5.07
N TRP A 373 5.20 1.52 -4.33
CA TRP A 373 4.01 0.77 -4.71
C TRP A 373 2.89 1.75 -5.01
N MET A 374 2.24 1.55 -6.15
CA MET A 374 1.09 2.32 -6.60
C MET A 374 -0.17 1.47 -6.54
N ILE A 375 -1.29 2.16 -6.31
CA ILE A 375 -2.65 1.60 -6.35
C ILE A 375 -3.42 2.50 -7.31
N GLU A 376 -3.80 1.95 -8.46
CA GLU A 376 -4.33 2.73 -9.58
C GLU A 376 -5.68 2.14 -9.99
N PRO A 377 -6.80 2.63 -9.43
CA PRO A 377 -8.13 2.26 -9.88
C PRO A 377 -8.47 2.96 -11.20
N GLU A 378 -9.15 2.25 -12.09
CA GLU A 378 -9.62 2.77 -13.37
C GLU A 378 -11.10 2.41 -13.55
N LEU A 379 -11.93 3.42 -13.85
CA LEU A 379 -13.38 3.31 -13.81
C LEU A 379 -13.96 3.60 -15.21
N ALA A 380 -14.46 2.57 -15.90
CA ALA A 380 -15.17 2.79 -17.16
C ALA A 380 -16.51 3.52 -16.93
N PHE A 381 -16.86 4.40 -17.86
CA PHE A 381 -18.10 5.20 -17.83
C PHE A 381 -18.25 6.13 -16.62
N ALA A 382 -17.16 6.38 -15.89
CA ALA A 382 -17.08 7.37 -14.82
C ALA A 382 -16.70 8.75 -15.38
N ASP A 383 -17.17 9.80 -14.72
CA ASP A 383 -16.65 11.15 -14.91
C ASP A 383 -15.71 11.57 -13.75
N LEU A 384 -15.23 12.81 -13.77
CA LEU A 384 -14.35 13.32 -12.73
C LEU A 384 -15.01 13.34 -11.34
N ASN A 385 -16.33 13.51 -11.24
CA ASN A 385 -17.03 13.47 -9.96
C ASN A 385 -17.08 12.06 -9.40
N ASP A 386 -17.29 11.05 -10.26
CA ASP A 386 -17.26 9.65 -9.88
C ASP A 386 -15.85 9.26 -9.37
N ASP A 387 -14.79 9.70 -10.05
CA ASP A 387 -13.40 9.48 -9.63
C ASP A 387 -13.10 10.13 -8.26
N MET A 388 -13.47 11.41 -8.09
CA MET A 388 -13.34 12.11 -6.80
C MET A 388 -14.13 11.41 -5.67
N ALA A 389 -15.31 10.87 -5.97
CA ALA A 389 -16.13 10.13 -5.01
C ALA A 389 -15.47 8.79 -4.63
N CYS A 390 -14.95 8.05 -5.61
CA CYS A 390 -14.18 6.82 -5.40
C CYS A 390 -12.95 7.08 -4.52
N ALA A 391 -12.15 8.09 -4.87
CA ALA A 391 -10.96 8.51 -4.11
C ALA A 391 -11.31 8.86 -2.65
N THR A 392 -12.39 9.62 -2.44
CA THR A 392 -12.85 10.00 -1.10
C THR A 392 -13.28 8.77 -0.29
N ALA A 393 -14.15 7.93 -0.86
CA ALA A 393 -14.65 6.73 -0.20
C ALA A 393 -13.52 5.75 0.13
N TYR A 394 -12.56 5.57 -0.78
CA TYR A 394 -11.39 4.73 -0.59
C TYR A 394 -10.55 5.20 0.60
N LEU A 395 -10.17 6.48 0.63
CA LEU A 395 -9.36 7.05 1.71
C LEU A 395 -10.06 6.97 3.06
N GLN A 396 -11.34 7.32 3.11
CA GLN A 396 -12.15 7.22 4.33
C GLN A 396 -12.21 5.76 4.82
N TYR A 397 -12.42 4.80 3.92
CA TYR A 397 -12.51 3.39 4.26
C TYR A 397 -11.20 2.85 4.83
N VAL A 398 -10.05 3.05 4.16
CA VAL A 398 -8.78 2.49 4.63
C VAL A 398 -8.29 3.16 5.92
N VAL A 399 -8.55 4.47 6.09
CA VAL A 399 -8.22 5.17 7.33
C VAL A 399 -9.11 4.68 8.47
N LYS A 400 -10.41 4.54 8.25
CA LYS A 400 -11.31 3.95 9.26
C LYS A 400 -10.88 2.53 9.63
N HIS A 401 -10.52 1.71 8.64
CA HIS A 401 -10.08 0.35 8.88
C HIS A 401 -8.87 0.28 9.83
N ILE A 402 -7.86 1.13 9.66
CA ILE A 402 -6.70 1.13 10.58
C ILE A 402 -7.03 1.68 11.97
N LEU A 403 -7.95 2.65 12.08
CA LEU A 403 -8.39 3.16 13.38
C LEU A 403 -9.14 2.09 14.16
N ASP A 404 -9.97 1.29 13.48
CA ASP A 404 -10.78 0.24 14.09
C ASP A 404 -9.94 -1.03 14.41
N ASN A 405 -9.00 -1.39 13.54
CA ASN A 405 -8.32 -2.70 13.59
C ASN A 405 -6.84 -2.65 14.04
N CYS A 406 -6.24 -1.46 14.18
CA CYS A 406 -4.82 -1.31 14.57
C CYS A 406 -4.63 -0.42 15.80
N LYS A 407 -5.61 -0.41 16.71
CA LYS A 407 -5.63 0.50 17.88
C LYS A 407 -4.32 0.56 18.65
N GLU A 408 -3.74 -0.58 19.03
CA GLU A 408 -2.50 -0.64 19.81
C GLU A 408 -1.32 0.05 19.10
N ASP A 409 -1.18 -0.17 17.79
CA ASP A 409 -0.14 0.43 16.97
C ASP A 409 -0.39 1.93 16.72
N MET A 410 -1.65 2.32 16.54
CA MET A 410 -2.05 3.72 16.37
C MET A 410 -1.85 4.53 17.65
N ASP A 411 -2.16 3.97 18.83
CA ASP A 411 -1.89 4.59 20.13
C ASP A 411 -0.39 4.78 20.34
N PHE A 412 0.42 3.80 19.92
CA PHE A 412 1.87 3.92 19.92
C PHE A 412 2.36 5.05 19.00
N PHE A 413 1.83 5.18 17.79
CA PHE A 413 2.16 6.28 16.89
C PHE A 413 1.77 7.64 17.47
N ASN A 414 0.57 7.74 18.04
CA ASN A 414 0.07 8.96 18.66
C ASN A 414 0.93 9.40 19.85
N THR A 415 1.47 8.45 20.60
CA THR A 415 2.29 8.77 21.78
C THR A 415 3.74 9.11 21.39
N TRP A 416 4.35 8.31 20.51
CA TRP A 416 5.80 8.28 20.33
C TRP A 416 6.30 8.77 18.97
N ILE A 417 5.44 8.84 17.96
CA ILE A 417 5.83 9.20 16.58
C ILE A 417 5.31 10.59 16.24
N GLU A 418 4.01 10.81 16.36
CA GLU A 418 3.35 12.05 16.01
C GLU A 418 2.10 12.25 16.86
N LYS A 419 2.17 13.20 17.81
CA LYS A 419 1.04 13.53 18.68
C LYS A 419 -0.10 14.16 17.88
N GLY A 420 -1.30 13.63 18.06
CA GLY A 420 -2.50 14.09 17.36
C GLY A 420 -2.75 13.37 16.03
N ILE A 421 -1.95 12.36 15.66
CA ILE A 421 -2.14 11.60 14.42
C ILE A 421 -3.52 10.93 14.35
N ILE A 422 -4.02 10.40 15.48
CA ILE A 422 -5.35 9.77 15.54
C ILE A 422 -6.42 10.81 15.22
N ASN A 423 -6.42 11.97 15.88
CA ASN A 423 -7.40 13.02 15.62
C ASN A 423 -7.37 13.48 14.15
N ARG A 424 -6.16 13.63 13.59
CA ARG A 424 -5.99 14.02 12.19
C ARG A 424 -6.49 12.96 11.21
N LEU A 425 -6.35 11.68 11.53
CA LEU A 425 -6.90 10.59 10.72
C LEU A 425 -8.42 10.48 10.89
N SER A 426 -8.94 10.68 12.11
CA SER A 426 -10.39 10.79 12.35
C SER A 426 -11.00 11.93 11.53
N ASP A 427 -10.33 13.08 11.44
CA ASP A 427 -10.75 14.18 10.58
C ASP A 427 -10.89 13.77 9.10
N VAL A 428 -10.03 12.88 8.58
CA VAL A 428 -10.17 12.36 7.20
C VAL A 428 -11.44 11.53 7.04
N VAL A 429 -11.82 10.76 8.06
CA VAL A 429 -13.01 9.91 8.04
C VAL A 429 -14.29 10.73 8.22
N GLU A 430 -14.26 11.72 9.12
CA GLU A 430 -15.45 12.44 9.59
C GLU A 430 -15.74 13.72 8.81
N LYS A 431 -14.70 14.44 8.35
CA LYS A 431 -14.88 15.70 7.63
C LYS A 431 -15.20 15.45 6.16
N LYS A 432 -16.04 16.32 5.61
CA LYS A 432 -16.32 16.35 4.17
C LYS A 432 -15.07 16.83 3.42
N PHE A 433 -14.71 16.11 2.36
CA PHE A 433 -13.66 16.54 1.44
C PHE A 433 -14.15 17.79 0.70
N MET A 434 -13.39 18.88 0.84
CA MET A 434 -13.70 20.12 0.14
C MET A 434 -13.25 19.99 -1.30
N GLN A 435 -14.07 20.46 -2.23
CA GLN A 435 -13.70 20.49 -3.65
C GLN A 435 -13.44 21.93 -4.06
N LEU A 436 -12.32 22.17 -4.74
CA LEU A 436 -11.91 23.50 -5.15
C LEU A 436 -11.32 23.43 -6.56
N THR A 437 -11.71 24.35 -7.44
CA THR A 437 -11.05 24.45 -8.75
C THR A 437 -9.63 25.01 -8.57
N TYR A 438 -8.73 24.71 -9.49
CA TYR A 438 -7.39 25.28 -9.50
C TYR A 438 -7.42 26.82 -9.48
N THR A 439 -8.33 27.42 -10.27
CA THR A 439 -8.49 28.88 -10.33
C THR A 439 -8.89 29.44 -8.98
N ASP A 440 -9.88 28.85 -8.30
CA ASP A 440 -10.30 29.29 -6.97
C ASP A 440 -9.19 29.08 -5.93
N ALA A 441 -8.39 28.02 -6.05
CA ALA A 441 -7.24 27.77 -5.19
C ALA A 441 -6.18 28.87 -5.33
N ILE A 442 -5.87 29.30 -6.55
CA ILE A 442 -4.95 30.42 -6.80
C ILE A 442 -5.52 31.73 -6.24
N GLU A 443 -6.80 32.02 -6.44
CA GLU A 443 -7.43 33.22 -5.87
C GLU A 443 -7.38 33.23 -4.34
N LEU A 444 -7.65 32.08 -3.72
CA LEU A 444 -7.57 31.91 -2.27
C LEU A 444 -6.16 32.17 -1.76
N LEU A 445 -5.14 31.62 -2.44
CA LEU A 445 -3.73 31.82 -2.08
C LEU A 445 -3.28 33.27 -2.29
N LEU A 446 -3.76 33.96 -3.32
CA LEU A 446 -3.44 35.38 -3.55
C LEU A 446 -4.08 36.31 -2.51
N ARG A 447 -5.25 35.93 -1.97
CA ARG A 447 -5.92 36.65 -0.87
C ARG A 447 -5.37 36.31 0.51
N ALA A 448 -4.53 35.29 0.62
CA ALA A 448 -3.96 34.85 1.88
C ALA A 448 -3.06 35.94 2.48
N ASN A 449 -3.25 36.25 3.76
CA ASN A 449 -2.33 37.11 4.51
C ASN A 449 -1.07 36.33 4.97
N LYS A 450 -0.41 35.64 4.02
CA LYS A 450 0.79 34.84 4.23
C LYS A 450 1.77 35.09 3.09
N LYS A 451 3.04 35.31 3.43
CA LYS A 451 4.12 35.35 2.45
C LYS A 451 4.56 33.92 2.14
N PHE A 452 4.45 33.53 0.87
CA PHE A 452 4.94 32.24 0.36
C PHE A 452 6.38 32.38 -0.15
N GLU A 453 7.13 31.29 -0.08
CA GLU A 453 8.50 31.21 -0.62
C GLU A 453 8.47 31.08 -2.15
N PHE A 454 7.52 30.31 -2.67
CA PHE A 454 7.30 30.10 -4.09
C PHE A 454 6.21 31.02 -4.64
N PRO A 455 6.31 31.44 -5.91
CA PRO A 455 5.33 32.33 -6.51
C PRO A 455 3.97 31.63 -6.67
N VAL A 456 2.91 32.34 -6.27
CA VAL A 456 1.53 31.94 -6.54
C VAL A 456 1.08 32.66 -7.82
N LYS A 457 0.93 31.91 -8.91
CA LYS A 457 0.48 32.44 -10.21
C LYS A 457 -0.32 31.38 -10.95
N TRP A 458 -1.40 31.80 -11.61
CA TRP A 458 -2.18 30.95 -12.50
C TRP A 458 -1.29 30.42 -13.65
N GLY A 459 -1.38 29.12 -13.92
CA GLY A 459 -0.54 28.40 -14.88
C GLY A 459 0.73 27.78 -14.26
N CYS A 460 1.01 28.01 -12.98
CA CYS A 460 2.10 27.35 -12.26
C CYS A 460 1.59 26.26 -11.33
N ASP A 461 2.38 25.19 -11.19
CA ASP A 461 2.10 24.10 -10.26
C ASP A 461 2.14 24.55 -8.80
N LEU A 462 1.23 24.00 -8.01
CA LEU A 462 1.21 24.24 -6.57
C LEU A 462 2.36 23.51 -5.88
N GLN A 463 3.07 24.26 -5.03
CA GLN A 463 4.12 23.71 -4.19
C GLN A 463 3.54 23.18 -2.89
N SER A 464 4.29 22.33 -2.18
CA SER A 464 3.82 21.73 -0.93
C SER A 464 3.39 22.76 0.12
N GLU A 465 3.98 23.96 0.15
CA GLU A 465 3.55 25.01 1.09
C GLU A 465 2.18 25.61 0.76
N HIS A 466 1.80 25.65 -0.53
CA HIS A 466 0.52 26.16 -1.01
C HIS A 466 -0.59 25.16 -0.65
N GLU A 467 -0.37 23.88 -0.95
CA GLU A 467 -1.30 22.78 -0.65
C GLU A 467 -1.56 22.66 0.87
N ARG A 468 -0.49 22.77 1.67
CA ARG A 468 -0.59 22.77 3.13
C ARG A 468 -1.35 23.99 3.65
N TYR A 469 -1.15 25.17 3.07
CA TYR A 469 -1.92 26.34 3.49
C TYR A 469 -3.42 26.16 3.22
N ILE A 470 -3.78 25.67 2.04
CA ILE A 470 -5.16 25.40 1.66
C ILE A 470 -5.80 24.44 2.67
N THR A 471 -5.16 23.29 2.92
CA THR A 471 -5.70 22.24 3.79
C THR A 471 -5.67 22.62 5.27
N GLU A 472 -4.50 22.95 5.81
CA GLU A 472 -4.27 23.14 7.25
C GLU A 472 -4.84 24.47 7.77
N VAL A 473 -4.79 25.53 6.96
CA VAL A 473 -5.18 26.89 7.39
C VAL A 473 -6.54 27.27 6.82
N ALA A 474 -6.70 27.27 5.50
CA ALA A 474 -7.90 27.81 4.88
C ALA A 474 -9.14 26.93 5.13
N PHE A 475 -8.96 25.60 5.15
CA PHE A 475 -10.03 24.65 5.43
C PHE A 475 -9.89 23.92 6.78
N SER A 476 -9.11 24.47 7.71
CA SER A 476 -9.02 24.00 9.11
C SER A 476 -8.76 22.48 9.25
N GLY A 477 -7.82 21.98 8.46
CA GLY A 477 -7.40 20.58 8.46
C GLY A 477 -8.31 19.64 7.65
N SER A 478 -9.31 20.17 6.94
CA SER A 478 -10.15 19.33 6.07
C SER A 478 -9.37 18.90 4.83
N PRO A 479 -9.51 17.63 4.37
CA PRO A 479 -8.97 17.22 3.09
C PRO A 479 -9.58 18.02 1.95
N VAL A 480 -8.77 18.34 0.93
CA VAL A 480 -9.19 19.16 -0.22
C VAL A 480 -8.82 18.44 -1.51
N ILE A 481 -9.78 18.34 -2.42
CA ILE A 481 -9.61 17.88 -3.78
C ILE A 481 -9.50 19.10 -4.68
N LEU A 482 -8.37 19.23 -5.36
CA LEU A 482 -8.14 20.26 -6.37
C LEU A 482 -8.42 19.69 -7.75
N ARG A 483 -9.22 20.40 -8.55
CA ARG A 483 -9.64 19.97 -9.89
C ARG A 483 -9.47 21.07 -10.93
N ASP A 484 -9.63 20.71 -12.20
CA ASP A 484 -9.60 21.62 -13.36
C ASP A 484 -8.29 22.41 -13.47
N TYR A 485 -7.16 21.69 -13.37
CA TYR A 485 -5.83 22.26 -13.61
C TYR A 485 -5.69 22.76 -15.05
N PRO A 486 -4.85 23.78 -15.29
CA PRO A 486 -4.59 24.28 -16.64
C PRO A 486 -3.97 23.17 -17.48
N LYS A 487 -4.43 23.03 -18.73
CA LYS A 487 -3.77 22.17 -19.71
C LYS A 487 -2.36 22.70 -19.97
N ALA A 488 -1.36 21.83 -19.85
CA ALA A 488 0.03 22.16 -20.14
C ALA A 488 0.29 22.45 -21.63
#